data_AF-A0A1C5SM83-F1
#
_entry.id   AF-A0A1C5SM83-F1
#
_cell.length_a   1.000
_cell.length_b   1.000
_cell.length_c   1.000
_cell.angle_alpha   90.00
_cell.angle_beta   90.00
_cell.angle_gamma   90.00
#
_symmetry.space_group_name_H-M   'P 1'
#
loop_
_entity.id
_entity.type
_entity.pdbx_description
1 polymer ?
#
loop_
_entity_poly.entity_id
_entity_poly.type
_entity_poly.pdbx_seq_one_letter_code
_entity_poly.pdbx_strand_id
1 'polypeptide(L)'
;MNMLQTFFEIGTDPTVFDGLKISEDREFCEKYMGQFPVISISLKNVEGMNFESACAAMKYAIGAEALRFSFLEKSPELSNAS
;
A
#
# COMPACT_ATOMS: atom_id res chain seq x y z
N MET A 1 -1.62 -3.66 10.85
CA MET A 1 -0.55 -4.09 9.94
C MET A 1 -1.16 -5.08 8.95
N ASN A 2 -1.05 -4.82 7.65
CA ASN A 2 -1.57 -5.71 6.61
C ASN A 2 -0.39 -6.53 6.05
N MET A 3 -0.40 -7.84 6.22
CA MET A 3 0.71 -8.72 5.83
C MET A 3 1.09 -8.60 4.35
N LEU A 4 0.12 -8.42 3.47
CA LEU A 4 0.39 -8.26 2.03
C LEU A 4 1.04 -6.91 1.75
N GLN A 5 0.52 -5.82 2.34
CA GLN A 5 1.15 -4.51 2.24
C GLN A 5 2.58 -4.55 2.77
N THR A 6 2.78 -5.09 3.98
CA THR A 6 4.11 -5.21 4.59
C THR A 6 5.06 -6.05 3.74
N PHE A 7 4.57 -7.05 3.02
CA PHE A 7 5.42 -7.84 2.15
C PHE A 7 5.92 -7.05 0.94
N PHE A 8 5.03 -6.36 0.22
CA PHE A 8 5.40 -5.70 -1.04
C PHE A 8 5.95 -4.27 -0.86
N GLU A 9 5.60 -3.58 0.23
CA GLU A 9 5.84 -2.14 0.39
C GLU A 9 7.30 -1.80 0.73
N ILE A 10 7.86 -0.85 -0.02
CA ILE A 10 9.18 -0.26 0.25
C ILE A 10 9.28 0.30 1.68
N GLY A 11 10.45 0.16 2.30
CA GLY A 11 10.73 0.73 3.63
C GLY A 11 10.07 0.00 4.79
N THR A 12 9.53 -1.20 4.56
CA THR A 12 9.05 -2.12 5.60
C THR A 12 10.19 -2.95 6.18
N ASP A 13 9.99 -3.52 7.37
CA ASP A 13 10.94 -4.44 7.99
C ASP A 13 10.74 -5.86 7.45
N PRO A 14 11.68 -6.41 6.65
CA PRO A 14 11.55 -7.75 6.08
C PRO A 14 11.70 -8.86 7.12
N THR A 15 12.31 -8.59 8.29
CA THR A 15 12.56 -9.61 9.32
C THR A 15 11.28 -10.18 9.93
N VAL A 16 10.14 -9.50 9.75
CA VAL A 16 8.82 -10.01 10.13
C VAL A 16 8.41 -11.28 9.36
N PHE A 17 9.11 -11.62 8.27
CA PHE A 17 8.90 -12.83 7.49
C PHE A 17 9.92 -13.94 7.79
N ASP A 18 10.89 -13.71 8.69
CA ASP A 18 11.93 -14.69 9.01
C ASP A 18 11.31 -15.97 9.59
N GLY A 19 11.77 -17.11 9.07
CA GLY A 19 11.28 -18.44 9.49
C GLY A 19 9.86 -18.78 9.05
N LEU A 20 9.18 -17.91 8.30
CA LEU A 20 7.91 -18.24 7.65
C LEU A 20 8.16 -19.01 6.36
N LYS A 21 7.22 -19.86 5.95
CA LYS A 21 7.31 -20.65 4.70
C LYS A 21 7.62 -19.81 3.46
N ILE A 22 7.16 -18.56 3.41
CA ILE A 22 7.44 -17.66 2.28
C ILE A 22 8.92 -17.29 2.16
N SER A 23 9.67 -17.27 3.27
CA SER A 23 11.10 -16.98 3.29
C SER A 23 11.95 -18.07 2.64
N GLU A 24 11.39 -19.26 2.41
CA GLU A 24 12.03 -20.36 1.68
C GLU A 24 12.06 -20.09 0.17
N ASP A 25 11.12 -19.29 -0.37
CA ASP A 25 11.07 -18.92 -1.78
C ASP A 25 11.90 -17.65 -2.03
N ARG A 26 13.21 -17.86 -2.12
CA ARG A 26 14.20 -16.78 -2.26
C ARG A 26 13.98 -15.93 -3.51
N GLU A 27 13.68 -16.55 -4.65
CA GLU A 27 13.47 -15.82 -5.91
C GLU A 27 12.24 -14.90 -5.80
N PHE A 28 11.16 -15.40 -5.19
CA PHE A 28 9.97 -14.58 -4.96
C PHE A 28 10.24 -13.44 -3.97
N CYS A 29 10.94 -13.71 -2.87
CA CYS A 29 11.30 -12.67 -1.90
C CYS A 29 12.21 -11.60 -2.52
N GLU A 30 13.25 -11.98 -3.25
CA GLU A 30 14.15 -11.03 -3.93
C GLU A 30 13.41 -10.14 -4.94
N LYS A 31 12.46 -10.74 -5.67
CA LYS A 31 11.72 -10.01 -6.70
C LYS A 31 10.64 -9.08 -6.14
N TYR A 32 10.04 -9.42 -5.01
CA TYR A 32 8.82 -8.75 -4.56
C TYR A 32 8.85 -8.14 -3.18
N MET A 33 9.67 -8.66 -2.26
CA MET A 33 9.67 -8.21 -0.87
C MET A 33 10.28 -6.80 -0.76
N GLY A 34 9.47 -5.85 -0.32
CA GLY A 34 9.89 -4.45 -0.13
C GLY A 34 10.28 -3.72 -1.41
N GLN A 35 9.77 -4.13 -2.58
CA GLN A 35 10.19 -3.60 -3.88
C GLN A 35 9.24 -2.55 -4.48
N PHE A 36 8.03 -2.37 -3.95
CA PHE A 36 7.00 -1.55 -4.59
C PHE A 36 6.45 -0.43 -3.69
N PRO A 37 6.09 0.74 -4.25
CA PRO A 37 5.21 1.69 -3.58
C PRO A 37 3.77 1.13 -3.58
N VAL A 38 3.35 0.51 -2.47
CA VAL A 38 2.06 -0.19 -2.38
C VAL A 38 0.97 0.75 -1.90
N ILE A 39 -0.06 0.97 -2.73
CA ILE A 39 -1.28 1.68 -2.34
C ILE A 39 -2.23 0.67 -1.68
N SER A 40 -2.39 0.73 -0.36
CA SER A 40 -3.28 -0.16 0.39
C SER A 40 -4.41 0.61 1.07
N ILE A 41 -5.62 0.52 0.50
CA ILE A 41 -6.79 1.20 1.04
C ILE A 41 -7.65 0.20 1.82
N SER A 42 -7.83 0.46 3.12
CA SER A 42 -8.79 -0.28 3.93
C SER A 42 -10.12 0.45 4.02
N LEU A 43 -11.21 -0.25 3.68
CA LEU A 43 -12.57 0.28 3.80
C LEU A 43 -13.25 -0.08 5.13
N LYS A 44 -12.53 -0.71 6.07
CA LYS A 44 -13.11 -1.21 7.33
C LYS A 44 -13.76 -0.11 8.19
N ASN A 45 -13.25 1.10 8.11
CA ASN A 45 -13.74 2.25 8.87
C ASN A 45 -14.39 3.31 7.97
N VAL A 46 -14.80 2.94 6.76
CA VAL A 46 -15.51 3.82 5.84
C VAL A 46 -17.00 3.70 6.15
N GLU A 47 -17.50 4.63 6.97
CA GLU A 47 -18.87 4.66 7.45
C GLU A 47 -19.41 6.09 7.60
N GLY A 48 -20.73 6.22 7.71
CA GLY A 48 -21.42 7.50 7.87
C GLY A 48 -22.91 7.32 8.13
N MET A 49 -23.55 8.31 8.78
CA MET A 49 -24.99 8.27 9.10
C MET A 49 -25.89 8.41 7.86
N ASN A 50 -25.31 8.85 6.73
CA ASN A 50 -25.96 8.99 5.43
C ASN A 50 -24.95 8.71 4.31
N PHE A 51 -25.45 8.68 3.08
CA PHE A 51 -24.64 8.40 1.89
C PHE A 51 -23.50 9.41 1.74
N GLU A 52 -23.78 10.69 1.91
CA GLU A 52 -22.81 11.78 1.74
C GLU A 52 -21.64 11.66 2.72
N SER A 53 -21.92 11.35 3.99
CA SER A 53 -20.89 11.16 5.02
C SER A 53 -20.06 9.91 4.78
N ALA A 54 -20.67 8.79 4.37
CA ALA A 54 -19.92 7.58 4.01
C ALA A 54 -19.03 7.81 2.77
N CYS A 55 -19.54 8.54 1.76
CA CYS A 55 -18.73 8.96 0.60
C CYS A 55 -17.58 9.88 1.00
N ALA A 56 -17.78 10.80 1.94
CA ALA A 56 -16.72 11.66 2.46
C ALA A 56 -15.64 10.84 3.19
N ALA A 57 -16.04 9.87 4.02
CA ALA A 57 -15.11 8.95 4.69
C ALA A 57 -14.29 8.12 3.69
N MET A 58 -14.92 7.65 2.60
CA MET A 58 -14.23 6.93 1.53
C MET A 58 -13.20 7.80 0.83
N LYS A 59 -13.58 9.03 0.44
CA LYS A 59 -12.66 10.00 -0.18
C LYS A 59 -11.48 10.31 0.74
N TYR A 60 -11.74 10.44 2.04
CA TYR A 60 -10.69 10.64 3.03
C TYR A 60 -9.72 9.45 3.10
N ALA A 61 -10.23 8.21 3.16
CA ALA A 61 -9.39 7.01 3.20
C ALA A 61 -8.47 6.90 1.97
N ILE A 62 -9.02 7.19 0.78
CA ILE A 62 -8.25 7.20 -0.47
C ILE A 62 -7.22 8.32 -0.46
N GLY A 63 -7.62 9.55 -0.09
CA GLY A 63 -6.74 10.71 -0.08
C GLY A 63 -5.59 10.57 0.93
N ALA A 64 -5.87 10.02 2.12
CA ALA A 64 -4.85 9.78 3.14
C ALA A 64 -3.78 8.80 2.64
N GLU A 65 -4.18 7.71 1.96
CA GLU A 65 -3.22 6.77 1.38
C GLU A 65 -2.45 7.40 0.21
N ALA A 66 -3.11 8.17 -0.65
CA ALA A 66 -2.45 8.87 -1.77
C ALA A 66 -1.38 9.86 -1.27
N LEU A 67 -1.63 10.59 -0.18
CA LEU A 67 -0.69 11.57 0.38
C LEU A 67 0.61 10.94 0.91
N ARG A 68 0.57 9.69 1.39
CA ARG A 68 1.80 8.94 1.77
C ARG A 68 2.78 8.83 0.62
N PHE A 69 2.27 8.84 -0.61
CA PHE A 69 3.04 8.69 -1.83
C PHE A 69 3.11 9.97 -2.66
N SER A 70 2.99 11.15 -2.03
CA SER A 70 3.12 12.46 -2.73
C SER A 70 4.43 12.61 -3.52
N PHE A 71 5.50 11.88 -3.18
CA PHE A 71 6.72 11.85 -3.96
C PHE A 71 6.53 11.29 -5.38
N LEU A 72 5.52 10.44 -5.61
CA LEU A 72 5.19 9.89 -6.93
C LEU A 72 4.72 10.97 -7.89
N GLU A 73 4.19 12.11 -7.43
CA GLU A 73 3.79 13.23 -8.30
C GLU A 73 4.95 13.77 -9.15
N LYS A 74 6.19 13.56 -8.69
CA LYS A 74 7.42 13.98 -9.39
C LYS A 74 8.05 12.86 -10.21
N SER A 75 7.41 11.69 -10.27
CA SER A 75 7.96 10.51 -10.95
C SER A 75 7.92 10.70 -12.47
N PRO A 76 9.07 10.59 -13.17
CA PRO A 76 9.08 10.62 -14.64
C PRO A 76 8.34 9.43 -15.25
N GLU A 77 8.28 8.30 -14.55
CA GLU A 77 7.58 7.09 -14.99
C GLU A 77 6.05 7.29 -15.09
N LEU A 78 5.50 8.22 -14.30
CA LEU A 78 4.08 8.58 -14.34
C LEU A 78 3.77 9.67 -15.37
N SER A 79 4.78 10.33 -15.94
CA SER A 79 4.61 11.44 -16.87
C SER A 79 4.23 11.00 -18.30
N ASN A 80 4.43 9.72 -18.64
CA ASN A 80 4.15 9.17 -19.98
C ASN A 80 2.75 8.53 -20.10
N ALA A 81 1.91 8.61 -19.06
CA ALA A 81 0.58 8.00 -19.06
C ALA A 81 -0.55 8.90 -19.61
N SER A 82 -0.20 9.93 -20.40
CA SER A 82 -1.15 10.90 -20.99
C SER A 82 -1.43 10.62 -22.46
#